data_AF-A0A7C5AU19-F1
#
_entry.id   AF-A0A7C5AU19-F1
#
_cell.length_a   1.000
_cell.length_b   1.000
_cell.length_c   1.000
_cell.angle_alpha   90.00
_cell.angle_beta   90.00
_cell.angle_gamma   90.00
#
_symmetry.space_group_name_H-M   'P 1'
#
loop_
_entity.id
_entity.type
_entity.pdbx_description
1 polymer ?
#
loop_
_entity_poly.entity_id
_entity_poly.type
_entity_poly.pdbx_seq_one_letter_code
_entity_poly.pdbx_strand_id
1 'polypeptide(L)'
;MSEALPISIEDLENRRFAFYPAIVNVEHNEWLLERASWSEVLVKNVKSGESVWIPRQYIGEVSSVDEPLPIVGLRRELELKAGAVWPRERRVLAMPKFGAARPSAHEEGVEAPPAVHRGFGASPGTETRISRLIGGALLLGIALLVLVVAIVQRPVAYKSIEQLALELNANDDYNSIVRKLGVPSEDRWQSNVEGQIQFRALRFKSQPYTLILMGLDRDSARYIGALDKNWKPVHVVRLPGGGDTSAILQRVPKF
;
A
#
# COMPACT_ATOMS: atom_id res chain seq x y z
N MET A 1 -11.80 31.72 -26.23
CA MET A 1 -12.73 30.82 -25.53
C MET A 1 -11.95 30.22 -24.39
N SER A 2 -12.23 30.63 -23.16
CA SER A 2 -11.49 30.17 -21.99
C SER A 2 -11.95 28.75 -21.67
N GLU A 3 -11.07 27.77 -21.87
CA GLU A 3 -11.31 26.39 -21.48
C GLU A 3 -11.37 26.36 -19.94
N ALA A 4 -12.57 26.12 -19.39
CA ALA A 4 -12.75 26.03 -17.95
C ALA A 4 -11.95 24.82 -17.44
N LEU A 5 -11.06 25.05 -16.47
CA LEU A 5 -10.33 23.97 -15.81
C LEU A 5 -11.35 22.97 -15.21
N PRO A 6 -11.13 21.65 -15.35
CA PRO A 6 -12.01 20.66 -14.74
C PRO A 6 -11.99 20.84 -13.22
N ILE A 7 -13.17 21.02 -12.63
CA ILE A 7 -13.35 21.14 -11.18
C ILE A 7 -12.84 19.86 -10.53
N SER A 8 -11.91 20.01 -9.60
CA SER A 8 -11.32 18.89 -8.89
C SER A 8 -11.93 18.74 -7.50
N ILE A 9 -11.77 17.56 -6.90
CA ILE A 9 -12.33 17.28 -5.57
C ILE A 9 -11.76 18.21 -4.49
N GLU A 10 -10.55 18.76 -4.69
CA GLU A 10 -9.92 19.75 -3.82
C GLU A 10 -10.69 21.07 -3.79
N ASP A 11 -11.42 21.42 -4.85
CA ASP A 11 -12.24 22.62 -4.90
C ASP A 11 -13.48 22.51 -3.99
N LEU A 12 -13.72 21.32 -3.42
CA LEU A 12 -14.79 21.04 -2.46
C LEU A 12 -14.32 21.15 -1.00
N GLU A 13 -13.13 21.69 -0.73
CA GLU A 13 -12.67 21.96 0.63
C GLU A 13 -13.74 22.73 1.44
N ASN A 14 -14.13 22.18 2.59
CA ASN A 14 -15.20 22.67 3.48
C ASN A 14 -16.64 22.59 2.94
N ARG A 15 -16.88 21.94 1.80
CA ARG A 15 -18.24 21.66 1.27
C ARG A 15 -18.58 20.19 1.45
N ARG A 16 -19.86 19.94 1.78
CA ARG A 16 -20.41 18.58 1.77
C ARG A 16 -20.61 18.15 0.33
N PHE A 17 -20.36 16.88 0.05
CA PHE A 17 -20.61 16.29 -1.26
C PHE A 17 -21.05 14.83 -1.12
N ALA A 18 -21.59 14.27 -2.20
CA ALA A 18 -21.99 12.87 -2.29
C ALA A 18 -21.16 12.13 -3.34
N PHE A 19 -20.97 10.81 -3.18
CA PHE A 19 -20.38 9.99 -4.23
C PHE A 19 -21.43 9.39 -5.15
N TYR A 20 -21.13 9.30 -6.45
CA TYR A 20 -21.95 8.54 -7.39
C TYR A 20 -21.11 7.61 -8.28
N PRO A 21 -21.31 6.28 -8.22
CA PRO A 21 -22.25 5.56 -7.36
C PRO A 21 -21.96 5.73 -5.86
N ALA A 22 -22.96 5.56 -5.00
CA ALA A 22 -22.75 5.60 -3.56
C ALA A 22 -21.81 4.46 -3.11
N ILE A 23 -20.95 4.73 -2.13
CA ILE A 23 -20.12 3.69 -1.50
C ILE A 23 -21.05 2.70 -0.79
N VAL A 24 -20.86 1.40 -1.00
CA VAL A 24 -21.66 0.34 -0.39
C VAL A 24 -21.22 0.10 1.06
N ASN A 25 -22.15 -0.34 1.92
CA ASN A 25 -21.95 -0.52 3.36
C ASN A 25 -21.69 0.79 4.13
N VAL A 26 -22.24 1.91 3.64
CA VAL A 26 -22.31 3.18 4.38
C VAL A 26 -23.77 3.55 4.56
N GLU A 27 -24.12 4.07 5.73
CA GLU A 27 -25.51 4.46 6.01
C GLU A 27 -25.91 5.77 5.32
N HIS A 28 -24.96 6.70 5.16
CA HIS A 28 -25.19 8.04 4.63
C HIS A 28 -24.16 8.38 3.57
N ASN A 29 -24.60 8.93 2.45
CA ASN A 29 -23.74 9.29 1.33
C ASN A 29 -23.44 10.80 1.31
N GLU A 30 -23.08 11.36 2.47
CA GLU A 30 -22.63 12.74 2.60
C GLU A 30 -21.26 12.75 3.25
N TRP A 31 -20.32 13.43 2.58
CA TRP A 31 -18.91 13.38 2.88
C TRP A 31 -18.31 14.78 2.92
N LEU A 32 -17.25 14.93 3.72
CA LEU A 32 -16.39 16.10 3.77
C LEU A 32 -14.98 15.69 3.38
N LEU A 33 -14.30 16.55 2.62
CA LEU A 33 -12.88 16.40 2.34
C LEU A 33 -12.08 16.81 3.58
N GLU A 34 -11.28 15.88 4.15
CA GLU A 34 -10.40 16.18 5.28
C GLU A 34 -8.96 16.43 4.84
N ARG A 35 -8.45 15.62 3.90
CA ARG A 35 -7.08 15.70 3.41
C ARG A 35 -6.97 15.11 2.02
N ALA A 36 -6.14 15.69 1.18
CA ALA A 36 -5.77 15.13 -0.12
C ALA A 36 -4.25 14.92 -0.20
N SER A 37 -3.83 13.76 -0.71
CA SER A 37 -2.44 13.47 -1.07
C SER A 37 -2.32 13.28 -2.59
N TRP A 38 -1.11 12.97 -3.10
CA TRP A 38 -0.94 12.68 -4.52
C TRP A 38 -1.73 11.46 -4.97
N SER A 39 -1.87 10.40 -4.15
CA SER A 39 -2.45 9.12 -4.56
C SER A 39 -3.85 8.85 -3.99
N GLU A 40 -4.19 9.48 -2.88
CA GLU A 40 -5.40 9.17 -2.10
C GLU A 40 -6.03 10.42 -1.50
N VAL A 41 -7.34 10.36 -1.27
CA VAL A 41 -8.13 11.41 -0.65
C VAL A 41 -8.82 10.86 0.60
N LEU A 42 -8.63 11.53 1.73
CA LEU A 42 -9.30 11.24 2.99
C LEU A 42 -10.61 12.01 3.05
N VAL A 43 -11.70 11.26 3.18
CA VAL A 43 -13.03 11.82 3.29
C VAL A 43 -13.67 11.34 4.59
N LYS A 44 -14.47 12.20 5.20
CA LYS A 44 -15.19 11.89 6.44
C LYS A 44 -16.68 11.87 6.21
N ASN A 45 -17.34 10.82 6.69
CA ASN A 45 -18.79 10.74 6.66
C ASN A 45 -19.39 11.77 7.64
N VAL A 46 -20.31 12.60 7.17
CA VAL A 46 -20.91 13.67 7.98
C VAL A 46 -21.73 13.11 9.14
N LYS A 47 -22.36 11.94 8.96
CA LYS A 47 -23.27 11.36 9.97
C LYS A 47 -22.61 10.30 10.85
N SER A 48 -21.84 9.36 10.29
CA SER A 48 -21.14 8.36 11.10
C SER A 48 -19.83 8.88 11.70
N GLY A 49 -19.27 9.96 11.15
CA GLY A 49 -17.97 10.50 11.57
C GLY A 49 -16.78 9.63 11.14
N GLU A 50 -17.00 8.56 10.39
CA GLU A 50 -15.96 7.66 9.91
C GLU A 50 -15.14 8.31 8.78
N SER A 51 -13.81 8.26 8.91
CA SER A 51 -12.90 8.73 7.87
C SER A 51 -12.37 7.56 7.04
N VAL A 52 -12.36 7.72 5.71
CA VAL A 52 -12.03 6.69 4.73
C VAL A 52 -11.06 7.26 3.70
N TRP A 53 -9.98 6.53 3.43
CA TRP A 53 -9.05 6.85 2.34
C TRP A 53 -9.52 6.25 1.03
N ILE A 54 -9.70 7.09 0.01
CA ILE A 54 -10.13 6.69 -1.34
C ILE A 54 -8.99 6.92 -2.34
N PRO A 55 -8.51 5.89 -3.04
CA PRO A 55 -7.53 6.05 -4.11
C PRO A 55 -8.06 6.93 -5.24
N ARG A 56 -7.26 7.93 -5.65
CA ARG A 56 -7.63 8.89 -6.71
C ARG A 56 -7.97 8.24 -8.04
N GLN A 57 -7.39 7.07 -8.33
CA GLN A 57 -7.72 6.29 -9.53
C GLN A 57 -9.22 5.95 -9.63
N TYR A 58 -9.95 5.93 -8.51
CA TYR A 58 -11.39 5.69 -8.45
C TYR A 58 -12.22 6.98 -8.41
N ILE A 59 -11.60 8.14 -8.28
CA ILE A 59 -12.28 9.44 -8.31
C ILE A 59 -12.42 9.90 -9.76
N GLY A 60 -13.62 10.33 -10.11
CA GLY A 60 -14.01 10.85 -11.41
C GLY A 60 -14.26 12.35 -11.37
N GLU A 61 -15.10 12.81 -12.29
CA GLU A 61 -15.48 14.21 -12.43
C GLU A 61 -16.37 14.67 -11.27
N VAL A 62 -16.25 15.94 -10.91
CA VAL A 62 -17.14 16.60 -9.95
C VAL A 62 -18.27 17.26 -10.72
N SER A 63 -19.52 16.90 -10.43
CA SER A 63 -20.70 17.58 -10.99
C SER A 63 -20.75 19.03 -10.52
N SER A 64 -21.41 19.89 -11.29
CA SER A 64 -21.33 21.34 -11.14
C SER A 64 -21.55 21.81 -9.69
N VAL A 65 -20.69 22.74 -9.27
CA VAL A 65 -20.58 23.32 -7.93
C VAL A 65 -21.83 24.08 -7.48
N ASP A 66 -22.74 24.39 -8.40
CA ASP A 66 -23.98 25.16 -8.17
C ASP A 66 -25.16 24.32 -7.65
N GLU A 67 -25.03 22.99 -7.61
CA GLU A 67 -26.03 22.12 -6.98
C GLU A 67 -25.96 22.19 -5.44
N PRO A 68 -27.09 22.01 -4.72
CA PRO A 68 -27.13 22.09 -3.26
C PRO A 68 -26.24 21.04 -2.56
N LEU A 69 -25.88 19.96 -3.26
CA LEU A 69 -24.90 18.96 -2.82
C LEU A 69 -24.09 18.46 -4.03
N PRO A 70 -22.85 18.93 -4.23
CA PRO A 70 -21.97 18.46 -5.31
C PRO A 70 -21.84 16.94 -5.33
N ILE A 71 -21.79 16.36 -6.53
CA ILE A 71 -21.63 14.91 -6.71
C ILE A 71 -20.24 14.64 -7.26
N VAL A 72 -19.47 13.85 -6.52
CA VAL A 72 -18.18 13.33 -6.97
C VAL A 72 -18.43 11.99 -7.65
N GLY A 73 -18.10 11.91 -8.93
CA GLY A 73 -18.17 10.66 -9.67
C GLY A 73 -17.16 9.64 -9.14
N LEU A 74 -17.57 8.37 -9.03
CA LEU A 74 -16.68 7.24 -8.80
C LEU A 74 -16.57 6.41 -10.08
N ARG A 75 -15.33 6.11 -10.49
CA ARG A 75 -15.01 5.32 -11.69
C ARG A 75 -15.28 3.83 -11.51
N ARG A 76 -15.51 3.38 -10.27
CA ARG A 76 -15.90 2.01 -9.90
C ARG A 76 -16.88 2.06 -8.74
N GLU A 77 -17.75 1.06 -8.64
CA GLU A 77 -18.50 0.81 -7.41
C GLU A 77 -17.50 0.44 -6.31
N LEU A 78 -17.56 1.15 -5.17
CA LEU A 78 -16.71 0.89 -4.00
C LEU A 78 -17.56 0.32 -2.87
N GLU A 79 -16.96 -0.53 -2.04
CA GLU A 79 -17.57 -1.11 -0.85
C GLU A 79 -16.68 -0.87 0.37
N LEU A 80 -17.25 -0.38 1.46
CA LEU A 80 -16.55 -0.20 2.73
C LEU A 80 -16.46 -1.54 3.47
N LYS A 81 -15.24 -1.98 3.78
CA LYS A 81 -14.94 -3.19 4.57
C LYS A 81 -13.84 -2.89 5.57
N ALA A 82 -14.13 -3.10 6.86
CA ALA A 82 -13.18 -2.91 7.96
C ALA A 82 -12.45 -1.55 7.92
N GLY A 83 -13.17 -0.47 7.59
CA GLY A 83 -12.62 0.90 7.52
C GLY A 83 -11.85 1.24 6.25
N ALA A 84 -11.79 0.36 5.25
CA ALA A 84 -11.16 0.59 3.95
C ALA A 84 -12.14 0.38 2.79
N VAL A 85 -11.95 1.13 1.70
CA VAL A 85 -12.75 0.95 0.47
C VAL A 85 -12.11 -0.03 -0.48
N TRP A 86 -12.94 -0.92 -1.02
CA TRP A 86 -12.54 -1.93 -1.99
C TRP A 86 -13.40 -1.83 -3.25
N PRO A 87 -12.84 -2.02 -4.46
CA PRO A 87 -13.64 -2.16 -5.67
C PRO A 87 -14.61 -3.34 -5.54
N ARG A 88 -15.88 -3.08 -5.82
CA ARG A 88 -16.93 -4.09 -5.77
C ARG A 88 -16.94 -4.89 -7.08
N GLU A 89 -16.63 -6.17 -7.00
CA GLU A 89 -16.84 -7.10 -8.11
C GLU A 89 -18.28 -7.61 -8.10
N ARG A 90 -19.10 -7.16 -9.07
CA ARG A 90 -20.41 -7.76 -9.30
C ARG A 90 -20.21 -9.14 -9.94
N ARG A 91 -20.50 -10.21 -9.20
CA ARG A 91 -20.62 -11.55 -9.78
C ARG A 91 -21.90 -11.61 -10.61
N VAL A 92 -21.77 -11.40 -11.92
CA VAL A 92 -22.87 -11.61 -12.85
C VAL A 92 -23.02 -13.12 -13.03
N LEU A 93 -24.04 -13.71 -12.39
CA LEU A 93 -24.53 -15.02 -12.80
C LEU A 93 -25.18 -14.82 -14.16
N ALA A 94 -24.48 -15.23 -15.23
CA ALA A 94 -25.08 -15.25 -16.55
C ALA A 94 -26.35 -16.11 -16.50
N MET A 95 -27.49 -15.56 -16.89
CA MET A 95 -28.68 -16.37 -17.12
C MET A 95 -28.36 -17.39 -18.21
N PRO A 96 -28.58 -18.70 -17.99
CA PRO A 96 -28.48 -19.69 -19.05
C PRO A 96 -29.43 -19.26 -20.17
N LYS A 97 -28.90 -19.08 -21.39
CA LYS A 97 -29.71 -18.81 -22.57
C LYS A 97 -30.56 -20.04 -22.86
N PHE A 98 -31.83 -20.04 -22.44
CA PHE A 98 -32.79 -21.01 -22.94
C PHE A 98 -33.07 -20.65 -24.41
N GLY A 99 -32.50 -21.43 -25.33
CA GLY A 99 -32.78 -21.34 -26.76
C GLY A 99 -34.23 -21.67 -27.06
N ALA A 100 -34.84 -20.91 -27.97
CA ALA A 100 -36.22 -21.05 -28.39
C ALA A 100 -36.40 -22.05 -29.56
N ALA A 101 -37.49 -22.85 -29.45
CA ALA A 101 -38.35 -23.46 -30.50
C ALA A 101 -37.78 -24.62 -31.36
N ARG A 102 -38.50 -25.72 -31.72
CA ARG A 102 -39.90 -26.26 -31.63
C ARG A 102 -39.88 -27.69 -32.29
N PRO A 103 -41.00 -28.40 -32.60
CA PRO A 103 -42.16 -28.86 -31.83
C PRO A 103 -42.33 -30.42 -31.86
N SER A 104 -43.10 -31.00 -30.95
CA SER A 104 -43.93 -32.20 -31.23
C SER A 104 -45.06 -32.28 -30.18
N ALA A 105 -46.24 -32.65 -30.65
CA ALA A 105 -47.54 -32.40 -30.04
C ALA A 105 -48.11 -33.60 -29.26
N HIS A 106 -49.03 -33.27 -28.34
CA HIS A 106 -50.10 -34.07 -27.71
C HIS A 106 -49.65 -35.25 -26.80
N GLU A 107 -50.23 -35.55 -25.63
CA GLU A 107 -51.61 -35.38 -25.11
C GLU A 107 -51.67 -35.07 -23.59
N GLU A 108 -52.89 -34.76 -23.16
CA GLU A 108 -53.39 -34.20 -21.91
C GLU A 108 -53.31 -35.12 -20.68
N GLY A 109 -53.30 -34.49 -19.49
CA GLY A 109 -53.45 -35.18 -18.21
C GLY A 109 -53.62 -34.21 -17.02
N VAL A 110 -54.83 -33.69 -16.86
CA VAL A 110 -55.57 -33.34 -15.61
C VAL A 110 -54.85 -32.56 -14.47
N GLU A 111 -55.32 -31.33 -14.28
CA GLU A 111 -55.61 -30.54 -13.05
C GLU A 111 -54.99 -30.86 -11.66
N ALA A 112 -54.49 -29.79 -10.99
CA ALA A 112 -53.81 -29.69 -9.66
C ALA A 112 -54.79 -29.58 -8.44
N PRO A 113 -54.45 -29.23 -7.15
CA PRO A 113 -53.19 -28.92 -6.40
C PRO A 113 -53.18 -29.52 -4.93
N PRO A 114 -52.55 -28.96 -3.84
CA PRO A 114 -51.16 -28.55 -3.54
C PRO A 114 -50.49 -29.25 -2.30
N ALA A 115 -49.19 -28.98 -2.13
CA ALA A 115 -48.37 -28.91 -0.89
C ALA A 115 -48.04 -30.18 -0.07
N VAL A 116 -46.74 -30.46 0.14
CA VAL A 116 -46.06 -30.53 1.47
C VAL A 116 -44.54 -30.36 1.28
N HIS A 117 -43.92 -29.48 2.06
CA HIS A 117 -42.48 -29.28 2.15
C HIS A 117 -41.73 -30.47 2.79
N ARG A 118 -40.41 -30.52 2.52
CA ARG A 118 -39.33 -31.04 3.39
C ARG A 118 -38.92 -32.51 3.18
N GLY A 119 -37.69 -32.68 2.69
CA GLY A 119 -36.95 -33.94 2.80
C GLY A 119 -35.77 -34.08 1.85
N PHE A 120 -34.72 -33.27 1.99
CA PHE A 120 -33.39 -33.69 1.52
C PHE A 120 -32.96 -34.87 2.40
N GLY A 121 -33.04 -36.09 1.88
CA GLY A 121 -32.48 -37.27 2.51
C GLY A 121 -30.96 -37.21 2.49
N ALA A 122 -30.36 -36.71 3.57
CA ALA A 122 -28.96 -36.95 3.88
C ALA A 122 -28.82 -38.40 4.36
N SER A 123 -28.09 -39.22 3.60
CA SER A 123 -27.76 -40.59 3.97
C SER A 123 -26.66 -40.57 5.04
N PRO A 124 -26.88 -41.05 6.27
CA PRO A 124 -25.90 -40.93 7.35
C PRO A 124 -24.96 -42.15 7.33
N GLY A 125 -23.69 -41.92 6.98
CA GLY A 125 -22.67 -42.96 7.19
C GLY A 125 -21.31 -42.72 6.53
N THR A 126 -21.26 -41.97 5.42
CA THR A 126 -20.02 -41.83 4.62
C THR A 126 -19.46 -40.39 4.60
N GLU A 127 -20.25 -39.39 4.99
CA GLU A 127 -19.89 -37.96 4.89
C GLU A 127 -18.81 -37.51 5.88
N THR A 128 -18.70 -38.12 7.07
CA THR A 128 -17.83 -37.59 8.14
C THR A 128 -16.34 -37.83 7.89
N ARG A 129 -15.97 -38.85 7.09
CA ARG A 129 -14.56 -39.14 6.78
C ARG A 129 -14.05 -38.26 5.65
N ILE A 130 -14.85 -38.05 4.62
CA ILE A 130 -14.49 -37.23 3.46
C ILE A 130 -14.41 -35.74 3.86
N SER A 131 -15.36 -35.25 4.65
CA SER A 131 -15.32 -33.87 5.19
C SER A 131 -14.14 -33.62 6.12
N ARG A 132 -13.76 -34.60 6.96
CA ARG A 132 -12.55 -34.50 7.81
C ARG A 132 -11.26 -34.46 6.99
N LEU A 133 -11.16 -35.24 5.93
CA LEU A 133 -9.99 -35.23 5.04
C LEU A 133 -9.86 -33.91 4.28
N ILE A 134 -10.98 -33.38 3.76
CA ILE A 134 -11.00 -32.09 3.06
C ILE A 134 -10.65 -30.95 4.04
N GLY A 135 -11.23 -30.95 5.23
CA GLY A 135 -10.92 -29.97 6.27
C GLY A 135 -9.45 -30.02 6.71
N GLY A 136 -8.89 -31.22 6.88
CA GLY A 136 -7.49 -31.41 7.24
C GLY A 136 -6.52 -30.92 6.16
N ALA A 137 -6.80 -31.23 4.89
CA ALA A 137 -5.98 -30.76 3.77
C ALA A 137 -6.00 -29.24 3.62
N LEU A 138 -7.16 -28.59 3.82
CA LEU A 138 -7.28 -27.14 3.78
C LEU A 138 -6.49 -26.47 4.90
N LEU A 139 -6.58 -26.98 6.13
CA LEU A 139 -5.82 -26.45 7.27
C LEU A 139 -4.32 -26.60 7.07
N LEU A 140 -3.87 -27.74 6.53
CA LEU A 140 -2.46 -27.95 6.20
C LEU A 140 -1.97 -26.96 5.15
N GLY A 141 -2.77 -26.72 4.10
CA GLY A 141 -2.47 -25.74 3.06
C GLY A 141 -2.36 -24.30 3.60
N ILE A 142 -3.29 -23.90 4.46
CA ILE A 142 -3.25 -22.59 5.12
C ILE A 142 -2.02 -22.47 6.02
N ALA A 143 -1.72 -23.50 6.83
CA ALA A 143 -0.55 -23.50 7.70
C ALA A 143 0.76 -23.39 6.90
N LEU A 144 0.86 -24.10 5.77
CA LEU A 144 2.02 -24.02 4.88
C LEU A 144 2.16 -22.62 4.26
N LEU A 145 1.06 -22.01 3.81
CA LEU A 145 1.05 -20.65 3.29
C LEU A 145 1.51 -19.64 4.34
N VAL A 146 0.97 -19.73 5.56
CA VAL A 146 1.36 -18.87 6.68
C VAL A 146 2.84 -19.04 7.01
N LEU A 147 3.36 -20.27 6.98
CA LEU A 147 4.78 -20.54 7.21
C LEU A 147 5.66 -19.87 6.14
N VAL A 148 5.30 -19.96 4.87
CA VAL A 148 6.02 -19.30 3.77
C VAL A 148 6.01 -17.79 3.95
N VAL A 149 4.84 -17.21 4.21
CA VAL A 149 4.71 -15.77 4.46
C VAL A 149 5.54 -15.34 5.66
N ALA A 150 5.52 -16.11 6.76
CA ALA A 150 6.31 -15.82 7.96
C ALA A 150 7.82 -15.91 7.73
N ILE A 151 8.29 -16.75 6.81
CA ILE A 151 9.71 -16.81 6.42
C ILE A 151 10.09 -15.63 5.52
N VAL A 152 9.26 -15.28 4.53
CA VAL A 152 9.51 -14.19 3.58
C VAL A 152 9.40 -12.83 4.25
N GLN A 153 8.43 -12.64 5.14
CA GLN A 153 8.17 -11.39 5.83
C GLN A 153 8.94 -11.23 7.13
N ARG A 154 9.95 -12.06 7.43
CA ARG A 154 10.77 -11.86 8.63
C ARG A 154 11.33 -10.43 8.59
N PRO A 155 10.90 -9.55 9.52
CA PRO A 155 11.51 -8.23 9.58
C PRO A 155 12.96 -8.47 9.99
N VAL A 156 13.90 -8.15 9.09
CA VAL A 156 15.30 -8.08 9.45
C VAL A 156 15.42 -6.88 10.39
N ALA A 157 15.23 -7.13 11.69
CA ALA A 157 15.43 -6.13 12.72
C ALA A 157 16.93 -5.82 12.77
N TYR A 158 17.35 -4.85 11.96
CA TYR A 158 18.69 -4.31 11.95
C TYR A 158 18.93 -3.49 13.22
N LYS A 159 19.08 -4.17 14.37
CA LYS A 159 19.38 -3.52 15.66
C LYS A 159 20.59 -2.59 15.61
N SER A 160 21.53 -2.85 14.69
CA SER A 160 22.72 -2.04 14.49
C SER A 160 22.46 -0.69 13.80
N ILE A 161 21.34 -0.53 13.06
CA ILE A 161 21.01 0.74 12.40
C ILE A 161 20.41 1.72 13.39
N GLU A 162 19.53 1.26 14.28
CA GLU A 162 18.93 2.13 15.30
C GLU A 162 20.00 2.71 16.23
N GLN A 163 20.98 1.90 16.64
CA GLN A 163 22.12 2.40 17.42
C GLN A 163 22.99 3.38 16.63
N LEU A 164 23.21 3.15 15.34
CA LEU A 164 23.95 4.07 14.47
C LEU A 164 23.24 5.43 14.32
N ALA A 165 21.91 5.42 14.20
CA ALA A 165 21.10 6.63 14.11
C ALA A 165 21.12 7.46 15.40
N LEU A 166 21.34 6.82 16.55
CA LEU A 166 21.49 7.50 17.84
C LEU A 166 22.91 8.05 18.05
N GLU A 167 23.94 7.45 17.45
CA GLU A 167 25.34 7.82 17.68
C GLU A 167 25.94 8.75 16.62
N LEU A 168 25.51 8.66 15.35
CA LEU A 168 26.08 9.41 14.23
C LEU A 168 25.13 10.45 13.63
N ASN A 169 25.65 11.64 13.33
CA ASN A 169 24.91 12.76 12.75
C ASN A 169 25.65 13.44 11.58
N ALA A 170 24.99 14.41 10.94
CA ALA A 170 25.51 15.15 9.77
C ALA A 170 26.84 15.88 9.99
N ASN A 171 27.16 16.22 11.24
CA ASN A 171 28.34 17.03 11.58
C ASN A 171 29.57 16.16 11.87
N ASP A 172 29.39 14.85 11.99
CA ASP A 172 30.49 13.93 12.28
C ASP A 172 31.46 13.85 11.10
N ASP A 173 32.72 14.18 11.38
CA ASP A 173 33.85 13.91 10.49
C ASP A 173 34.48 12.54 10.78
N TYR A 174 35.47 12.18 9.97
CA TYR A 174 36.26 10.98 10.14
C TYR A 174 36.79 10.81 11.58
N ASN A 175 37.38 11.86 12.15
CA ASN A 175 37.95 11.78 13.49
C ASN A 175 36.89 11.53 14.56
N SER A 176 35.71 12.14 14.40
CA SER A 176 34.56 11.94 15.28
C SER A 176 34.01 10.52 15.18
N ILE A 177 33.92 9.97 13.97
CA ILE A 177 33.54 8.57 13.75
C ILE A 177 34.55 7.62 14.38
N VAL A 178 35.86 7.87 14.20
CA VAL A 178 36.91 7.03 14.78
C VAL A 178 36.87 7.04 16.30
N ARG A 179 36.57 8.18 16.93
CA ARG A 179 36.40 8.26 18.40
C ARG A 179 35.17 7.49 18.88
N LYS A 180 34.09 7.44 18.11
CA LYS A 180 32.83 6.78 18.49
C LYS A 180 32.85 5.27 18.23
N LEU A 181 33.33 4.87 17.05
CA LEU A 181 33.24 3.49 16.54
C LEU A 181 34.59 2.76 16.47
N GLY A 182 35.70 3.47 16.69
CA GLY A 182 37.06 2.94 16.58
C GLY A 182 37.65 3.07 15.16
N VAL A 183 38.80 2.44 14.94
CA VAL A 183 39.51 2.51 13.66
C VAL A 183 38.77 1.65 12.60
N PRO A 184 38.43 2.21 11.43
CA PRO A 184 37.82 1.44 10.36
C PRO A 184 38.78 0.38 9.84
N SER A 185 38.22 -0.77 9.46
CA SER A 185 38.99 -1.88 8.89
C SER A 185 39.38 -1.63 7.43
N GLU A 186 38.55 -0.90 6.69
CA GLU A 186 38.87 -0.40 5.35
C GLU A 186 38.50 1.07 5.26
N ASP A 187 39.37 1.83 4.61
CA ASP A 187 39.21 3.26 4.39
C ASP A 187 39.57 3.55 2.93
N ARG A 188 38.57 3.92 2.13
CA ARG A 188 38.73 4.17 0.70
C ARG A 188 38.21 5.56 0.35
N TRP A 189 39.02 6.31 -0.37
CA TRP A 189 38.61 7.57 -0.99
C TRP A 189 38.28 7.36 -2.46
N GLN A 190 37.25 8.05 -2.93
CA GLN A 190 36.83 8.07 -4.32
C GLN A 190 36.65 9.51 -4.79
N SER A 191 37.66 9.96 -5.54
CA SER A 191 37.70 11.13 -6.43
C SER A 191 39.19 11.43 -6.69
N ASN A 192 39.61 11.30 -7.95
CA ASN A 192 40.99 11.62 -8.39
C ASN A 192 41.07 12.98 -9.11
N VAL A 193 40.02 13.81 -9.02
CA VAL A 193 39.91 15.08 -9.75
C VAL A 193 39.65 16.21 -8.77
N GLU A 194 40.54 17.20 -8.75
CA GLU A 194 40.40 18.42 -7.95
C GLU A 194 39.13 19.19 -8.35
N GLY A 195 38.37 19.67 -7.35
CA GLY A 195 37.14 20.45 -7.56
C GLY A 195 35.85 19.65 -7.75
N GLN A 196 35.90 18.30 -7.67
CA GLN A 196 34.70 17.47 -7.63
C GLN A 196 34.38 17.01 -6.20
N ILE A 197 33.10 16.74 -5.95
CA ILE A 197 32.63 16.15 -4.69
C ILE A 197 33.38 14.85 -4.43
N GLN A 198 34.01 14.76 -3.25
CA GLN A 198 34.78 13.61 -2.83
C GLN A 198 33.94 12.71 -1.94
N PHE A 199 34.05 11.41 -2.15
CA PHE A 199 33.41 10.41 -1.30
C PHE A 199 34.47 9.60 -0.54
N ARG A 200 34.19 9.30 0.72
CA ARG A 200 35.00 8.39 1.54
C ARG A 200 34.12 7.27 2.06
N ALA A 201 34.54 6.03 1.84
CA ALA A 201 33.89 4.84 2.35
C ALA A 201 34.69 4.25 3.50
N LEU A 202 34.03 4.08 4.65
CA LEU A 202 34.60 3.47 5.85
C LEU A 202 33.87 2.18 6.17
N ARG A 203 34.62 1.08 6.28
CA ARG A 203 34.06 -0.24 6.59
C ARG A 203 34.58 -0.76 7.92
N PHE A 204 33.69 -1.31 8.74
CA PHE A 204 34.02 -1.88 10.04
C PHE A 204 33.75 -3.37 10.04
N LYS A 205 34.70 -4.20 10.51
CA LYS A 205 34.52 -5.66 10.61
C LYS A 205 33.33 -6.06 11.49
N SER A 206 33.02 -5.27 12.51
CA SER A 206 31.93 -5.50 13.46
C SER A 206 30.54 -5.16 12.89
N GLN A 207 30.46 -4.46 11.77
CA GLN A 207 29.21 -3.90 11.25
C GLN A 207 28.96 -4.37 9.80
N PRO A 208 27.73 -4.78 9.45
CA PRO A 208 27.40 -5.26 8.11
C PRO A 208 27.18 -4.13 7.08
N TYR A 209 27.58 -2.90 7.40
CA TYR A 209 27.35 -1.70 6.60
C TYR A 209 28.62 -0.88 6.41
N THR A 210 28.60 -0.04 5.39
CA THR A 210 29.67 0.89 5.02
C THR A 210 29.20 2.30 5.31
N LEU A 211 29.98 3.08 6.07
CA LEU A 211 29.70 4.50 6.30
C LEU A 211 30.25 5.32 5.15
N ILE A 212 29.48 6.31 4.69
CA ILE A 212 29.87 7.21 3.62
C ILE A 212 29.99 8.62 4.17
N LEU A 213 31.14 9.23 3.89
CA LEU A 213 31.36 10.65 4.07
C LEU A 213 31.44 11.33 2.71
N MET A 214 30.97 12.57 2.64
CA MET A 214 30.99 13.41 1.46
C MET A 214 31.49 14.81 1.82
N GLY A 215 32.32 15.38 0.96
CA GLY A 215 32.76 16.78 1.06
C GLY A 215 33.09 17.35 -0.31
N LEU A 216 33.28 18.67 -0.37
CA LEU A 216 33.85 19.33 -1.56
C LEU A 216 35.35 19.02 -1.70
N ASP A 217 35.98 18.69 -0.58
CA ASP A 217 37.38 18.32 -0.43
C ASP A 217 37.51 17.26 0.67
N ARG A 218 38.73 16.76 0.91
CA ARG A 218 38.97 15.68 1.88
C ARG A 218 38.79 16.14 3.33
N ASP A 219 39.02 17.41 3.62
CA ASP A 219 38.97 17.96 4.98
C ASP A 219 37.54 18.37 5.35
N SER A 220 36.72 18.75 4.37
CA SER A 220 35.30 19.05 4.54
C SER A 220 34.39 17.83 4.49
N ALA A 221 34.93 16.61 4.39
CA ALA A 221 34.13 15.40 4.31
C ALA A 221 33.37 15.10 5.60
N ARG A 222 32.03 15.10 5.51
CA ARG A 222 31.11 14.85 6.63
C ARG A 222 30.25 13.62 6.39
N TYR A 223 29.80 13.00 7.46
CA TYR A 223 28.92 11.84 7.41
C TYR A 223 27.60 12.16 6.72
N ILE A 224 27.28 11.37 5.68
CA ILE A 224 26.02 11.50 4.96
C ILE A 224 25.13 10.27 5.07
N GLY A 225 25.62 9.15 5.59
CA GLY A 225 24.80 7.97 5.83
C GLY A 225 25.55 6.66 5.73
N ALA A 226 24.80 5.56 5.79
CA ALA A 226 25.34 4.21 5.72
C ALA A 226 24.64 3.37 4.65
N LEU A 227 25.40 2.45 4.06
CA LEU A 227 24.98 1.55 2.99
C LEU A 227 25.16 0.08 3.42
N ASP A 228 24.23 -0.79 3.02
CA ASP A 228 24.39 -2.23 3.22
C ASP A 228 25.40 -2.85 2.23
N LYS A 229 25.57 -4.17 2.34
CA LYS A 229 26.40 -4.98 1.42
C LYS A 229 25.92 -4.91 -0.04
N ASN A 230 24.65 -4.61 -0.27
CA ASN A 230 24.05 -4.48 -1.60
C ASN A 230 24.07 -3.04 -2.13
N TRP A 231 24.79 -2.13 -1.46
CA TRP A 231 24.85 -0.72 -1.83
C TRP A 231 23.50 0.01 -1.70
N LYS A 232 22.61 -0.45 -0.82
CA LYS A 232 21.34 0.19 -0.50
C LYS A 232 21.46 1.10 0.74
N PRO A 233 20.86 2.30 0.73
CA PRO A 233 20.79 3.17 1.91
C PRO A 233 20.10 2.46 3.07
N VAL A 234 20.82 2.35 4.19
CA VAL A 234 20.31 1.80 5.46
C VAL A 234 20.21 2.86 6.54
N HIS A 235 21.01 3.92 6.45
CA HIS A 235 20.88 5.09 7.31
C HIS A 235 21.04 6.35 6.46
N VAL A 236 20.15 7.31 6.69
CA VAL A 236 20.11 8.59 5.98
C VAL A 236 20.10 9.70 7.00
N VAL A 237 20.78 10.78 6.67
CA VAL A 237 20.90 11.95 7.55
C VAL A 237 19.89 12.99 7.09
N ARG A 238 19.15 13.57 8.04
CA ARG A 238 18.24 14.69 7.78
C ARG A 238 19.05 15.98 7.67
N LEU A 239 18.83 16.72 6.59
CA LEU A 239 19.47 18.00 6.33
C LEU A 239 18.66 19.14 6.99
N PRO A 240 19.31 20.25 7.38
CA PRO A 240 18.63 21.38 8.02
C PRO A 240 17.46 21.97 7.22
N GLY A 241 17.44 21.80 5.89
CA GLY A 241 16.39 22.27 4.99
C GLY A 241 15.18 21.32 4.84
N GLY A 242 15.05 20.31 5.68
CA GLY A 242 13.91 19.37 5.65
C GLY A 242 14.03 18.22 4.64
N GLY A 243 15.08 18.20 3.81
CA GLY A 243 15.44 17.06 2.97
C GLY A 243 16.31 16.02 3.70
N ASP A 244 16.65 14.93 3.01
CA ASP A 244 17.59 13.92 3.49
C ASP A 244 18.68 13.59 2.44
N THR A 245 19.68 12.83 2.87
CA THR A 245 20.79 12.39 2.01
C THR A 245 20.48 11.13 1.19
N SER A 246 19.22 10.64 1.17
CA SER A 246 18.87 9.37 0.53
C SER A 246 19.16 9.38 -0.98
N ALA A 247 18.77 10.44 -1.67
CA ALA A 247 18.98 10.62 -3.11
C ALA A 247 20.48 10.70 -3.48
N ILE A 248 21.28 11.25 -2.57
CA ILE A 248 22.72 11.33 -2.72
C ILE A 248 23.35 9.94 -2.57
N LEU A 249 22.98 9.21 -1.50
CA LEU A 249 23.50 7.87 -1.22
C LEU A 249 23.20 6.86 -2.33
N GLN A 250 22.06 7.00 -3.01
CA GLN A 250 21.72 6.16 -4.18
C GLN A 250 22.63 6.41 -5.40
N ARG A 251 23.26 7.58 -5.48
CA ARG A 251 24.14 7.98 -6.58
C ARG A 251 25.63 7.86 -6.24
N VAL A 252 25.95 7.48 -5.00
CA VAL A 252 27.34 7.28 -4.59
C VAL A 252 27.92 6.14 -5.45
N PRO A 253 29.08 6.34 -6.10
CA PRO A 253 29.70 5.31 -6.91
C PRO A 253 30.20 4.17 -6.03
N LYS A 254 30.27 2.96 -6.60
CA LYS A 254 30.76 1.79 -5.87
C LYS A 254 32.29 1.87 -5.72
N PHE A 255 32.79 1.45 -4.56
CA PHE A 255 34.20 1.44 -4.17
C PHE A 255 34.81 0.04 -4.25
#